data_AF-A0A2V5X1Z5-F1
#
_entry.id   AF-A0A2V5X1Z5-F1
#
_cell.length_a   1.000
_cell.length_b   1.000
_cell.length_c   1.000
_cell.angle_alpha   90.00
_cell.angle_beta   90.00
_cell.angle_gamma   90.00
#
_symmetry.space_group_name_H-M   'P 1'
#
loop_
_entity.id
_entity.type
_entity.pdbx_description
1 polymer ?
#
loop_
_entity_poly.entity_id
_entity_poly.type
_entity_poly.pdbx_seq_one_letter_code
_entity_poly.pdbx_strand_id
1 'polypeptide(L)'
;MRPIISIVLSFLFSTTAFAAGKAEHIVVVVWDGMRPDFNTEQYTPTLHKLAQEGVFFGNHHAVYLSATEVNGTALATGAHPAHTGIMANKEYRPRIDMLKAIGTESSETVRAGDRLTKGRYLKLPTIAEILQSDGYSTAIAGTKGVALLHDRKERDEHFGLGKILYTDKTLPTNAWTGLIQSLGPYPKSAQPNAGRDEWTTRALVGPFWKDGVPKFSLLWLSEPDFSQHDFGPGSETAQAALKSSDRNLARVLDELDRRSLRGKTDIIVVSDHGFSTITQTADVAKALQGAGFKAAREFKGPPSKNDILVISNGGATL
;
A
#
# COMPACT_ATOMS: atom_id res chain seq x y z
N MET A 1 -32.68 -51.84 -40.69
CA MET A 1 -31.82 -51.62 -39.51
C MET A 1 -30.55 -50.93 -39.97
N ARG A 2 -30.36 -49.64 -39.65
CA ARG A 2 -29.16 -48.86 -39.97
C ARG A 2 -28.37 -48.64 -38.67
N PRO A 3 -27.07 -48.93 -38.61
CA PRO A 3 -26.31 -48.73 -37.37
C PRO A 3 -26.01 -47.23 -37.20
N ILE A 4 -26.38 -46.70 -36.03
CA ILE A 4 -26.00 -45.37 -35.58
C ILE A 4 -24.60 -45.51 -34.96
N ILE A 5 -23.59 -44.93 -35.60
CA ILE A 5 -22.25 -44.81 -35.04
C ILE A 5 -22.26 -43.61 -34.09
N SER A 6 -22.31 -43.87 -32.79
CA SER A 6 -22.09 -42.86 -31.76
C SER A 6 -20.59 -42.55 -31.66
N ILE A 7 -20.18 -41.40 -32.18
CA ILE A 7 -18.84 -40.86 -31.95
C ILE A 7 -18.84 -40.25 -30.54
N VAL A 8 -18.17 -40.92 -29.60
CA VAL A 8 -17.87 -40.35 -28.28
C VAL A 8 -16.67 -39.41 -28.45
N LEU A 9 -16.93 -38.10 -28.51
CA LEU A 9 -15.89 -37.08 -28.38
C LEU A 9 -15.42 -37.06 -26.92
N SER A 10 -14.32 -37.74 -26.61
CA SER A 10 -13.60 -37.54 -25.36
C SER A 10 -12.93 -36.17 -25.40
N PHE A 11 -13.56 -35.17 -24.79
CA PHE A 11 -12.87 -33.94 -24.41
C PHE A 11 -11.87 -34.27 -23.31
N LEU A 12 -10.63 -34.53 -23.69
CA LEU A 12 -9.50 -34.39 -22.80
C LEU A 12 -9.42 -32.91 -22.43
N PHE A 13 -10.05 -32.55 -21.30
CA PHE A 13 -9.70 -31.33 -20.59
C PHE A 13 -8.25 -31.50 -20.15
N SER A 14 -7.31 -31.04 -21.00
CA SER A 14 -5.98 -30.70 -20.54
C SER A 14 -6.20 -29.69 -19.43
N THR A 15 -5.98 -30.10 -18.19
CA THR A 15 -5.68 -29.15 -17.14
C THR A 15 -4.55 -28.32 -17.70
N THR A 16 -4.80 -27.04 -18.00
CA THR A 16 -3.71 -26.10 -18.21
C THR A 16 -3.00 -26.08 -16.86
N ALA A 17 -1.98 -26.92 -16.70
CA ALA A 17 -0.96 -26.71 -15.71
C ALA A 17 -0.49 -25.27 -15.97
N PHE A 18 -0.90 -24.34 -15.10
CA PHE A 18 -0.21 -23.06 -15.04
C PHE A 18 1.26 -23.42 -14.93
N ALA A 19 2.04 -23.09 -15.95
CA ALA A 19 3.47 -23.34 -15.93
C ALA A 19 3.98 -22.83 -14.59
N ALA A 20 4.58 -23.70 -13.78
CA ALA A 20 5.13 -23.30 -12.49
C ALA A 20 6.05 -22.11 -12.75
N GLY A 21 5.69 -20.95 -12.21
CA GLY A 21 6.42 -19.71 -12.43
C GLY A 21 7.89 -19.92 -12.05
N LYS A 22 8.81 -19.37 -12.85
CA LYS A 22 10.26 -19.44 -12.56
C LYS A 22 10.71 -18.41 -11.51
N ALA A 23 9.79 -17.60 -10.99
CA ALA A 23 10.09 -16.55 -10.04
C ALA A 23 10.52 -17.13 -8.69
N GLU A 24 11.70 -16.73 -8.24
CA GLU A 24 12.22 -17.02 -6.91
C GLU A 24 11.85 -15.93 -5.89
N HIS A 25 11.49 -14.74 -6.39
CA HIS A 25 11.17 -13.54 -5.64
C HIS A 25 9.99 -12.79 -6.26
N ILE A 26 9.22 -12.09 -5.44
CA ILE A 26 8.20 -11.13 -5.86
C ILE A 26 8.55 -9.78 -5.27
N VAL A 27 8.59 -8.73 -6.09
CA VAL A 27 8.73 -7.35 -5.64
C VAL A 27 7.53 -6.55 -6.10
N VAL A 28 6.76 -6.02 -5.15
CA VAL A 28 5.64 -5.13 -5.40
C VAL A 28 6.09 -3.69 -5.14
N VAL A 29 5.88 -2.81 -6.10
CA VAL A 29 6.13 -1.36 -5.97
C VAL A 29 4.79 -0.65 -6.08
N VAL A 30 4.36 -0.03 -4.99
CA VAL A 30 3.13 0.74 -4.91
C VAL A 30 3.46 2.23 -5.05
N TRP A 31 2.87 2.89 -6.04
CA TRP A 31 2.91 4.34 -6.19
C TRP A 31 1.56 4.87 -5.77
N ASP A 32 1.50 5.45 -4.58
CA ASP A 32 0.24 5.92 -3.99
C ASP A 32 -0.42 6.98 -4.88
N GLY A 33 -1.71 6.86 -5.15
CA GLY A 33 -2.49 7.85 -5.89
C GLY A 33 -2.11 8.06 -7.36
N MET A 34 -1.41 7.12 -7.99
CA MET A 34 -1.03 7.22 -9.40
C MET A 34 -2.19 6.86 -10.33
N ARG A 35 -2.61 7.82 -11.15
CA ARG A 35 -3.54 7.55 -12.27
C ARG A 35 -2.87 6.76 -13.40
N PRO A 36 -3.59 5.86 -14.08
CA PRO A 36 -3.03 5.05 -15.16
C PRO A 36 -2.60 5.87 -16.39
N ASP A 37 -3.19 7.04 -16.65
CA ASP A 37 -2.85 7.89 -17.79
C ASP A 37 -1.49 8.62 -17.65
N PHE A 38 -0.84 8.56 -16.48
CA PHE A 38 0.53 9.03 -16.29
C PHE A 38 1.61 8.00 -16.66
N ASN A 39 1.22 6.80 -17.09
CA ASN A 39 2.15 5.81 -17.63
C ASN A 39 2.57 6.17 -19.07
N THR A 40 3.51 7.10 -19.20
CA THR A 40 4.02 7.60 -20.49
C THR A 40 5.54 7.72 -20.46
N GLU A 41 6.17 7.66 -21.63
CA GLU A 41 7.62 7.87 -21.77
C GLU A 41 8.10 9.21 -21.18
N GLN A 42 7.27 10.26 -21.25
CA GLN A 42 7.61 11.59 -20.73
C GLN A 42 7.69 11.64 -19.19
N TYR A 43 6.75 10.99 -18.50
CA TYR A 43 6.62 11.11 -17.05
C TYR A 43 7.27 9.97 -16.30
N THR A 44 7.20 8.77 -16.87
CA THR A 44 7.54 7.51 -16.20
C THR A 44 8.23 6.55 -17.17
N PRO A 45 9.38 6.94 -17.76
CA PRO A 45 10.04 6.14 -18.81
C PRO A 45 10.40 4.72 -18.37
N THR A 46 10.78 4.52 -17.10
CA THR A 46 11.11 3.18 -16.57
C THR A 46 9.86 2.30 -16.48
N LEU A 47 8.78 2.82 -15.89
CA LEU A 47 7.50 2.11 -15.81
C LEU A 47 6.92 1.86 -17.20
N HIS A 48 6.99 2.85 -18.09
CA HIS A 48 6.48 2.76 -19.45
C HIS A 48 7.19 1.65 -20.21
N LYS A 49 8.54 1.62 -20.16
CA LYS A 49 9.33 0.53 -20.75
C LYS A 49 8.98 -0.82 -20.13
N LEU A 50 8.89 -0.91 -18.79
CA LEU A 50 8.51 -2.14 -18.09
C LEU A 50 7.13 -2.66 -18.53
N ALA A 51 6.18 -1.75 -18.79
CA ALA A 51 4.85 -2.08 -19.28
C ALA A 51 4.86 -2.57 -20.75
N GLN A 52 5.75 -2.05 -21.60
CA GLN A 52 5.93 -2.51 -22.98
C GLN A 52 6.62 -3.88 -23.07
N GLU A 53 7.58 -4.14 -22.18
CA GLU A 53 8.35 -5.40 -22.15
C GLU A 53 7.65 -6.50 -21.31
N GLY A 54 6.66 -6.12 -20.51
CA GLY A 54 5.92 -6.98 -19.59
C GLY A 54 4.44 -7.11 -19.93
N VAL A 55 3.62 -7.17 -18.88
CA VAL A 55 2.15 -7.25 -19.00
C VAL A 55 1.54 -6.00 -18.37
N PHE A 56 0.73 -5.28 -19.15
CA PHE A 56 -0.05 -4.15 -18.66
C PHE A 56 -1.52 -4.51 -18.54
N PHE A 57 -2.05 -4.47 -17.33
CA PHE A 57 -3.47 -4.69 -17.07
C PHE A 57 -4.26 -3.39 -17.30
N GLY A 58 -4.73 -3.14 -18.52
CA GLY A 58 -5.40 -1.88 -18.87
C GLY A 58 -6.79 -1.67 -18.24
N ASN A 59 -7.41 -2.69 -17.66
CA ASN A 59 -8.73 -2.63 -17.04
C ASN A 59 -8.70 -3.09 -15.57
N HIS A 60 -7.85 -2.47 -14.77
CA HIS A 60 -7.80 -2.65 -13.31
C HIS A 60 -8.52 -1.49 -12.61
N HIS A 61 -9.07 -1.77 -11.42
CA HIS A 61 -9.78 -0.78 -10.60
C HIS A 61 -9.45 -0.97 -9.13
N ALA A 62 -9.35 0.15 -8.41
CA ALA A 62 -9.31 0.14 -6.95
C ALA A 62 -10.60 -0.49 -6.38
N VAL A 63 -10.51 -1.09 -5.20
CA VAL A 63 -11.71 -1.45 -4.43
C VAL A 63 -12.39 -0.18 -3.92
N TYR A 64 -13.70 -0.25 -3.70
CA TYR A 64 -14.45 0.83 -3.05
C TYR A 64 -14.37 0.67 -1.52
N LEU A 65 -14.05 1.71 -0.75
CA LEU A 65 -13.68 3.07 -1.15
C LEU A 65 -12.26 3.14 -1.75
N SER A 66 -12.06 3.99 -2.76
CA SER A 66 -10.76 4.23 -3.41
C SER A 66 -9.86 5.11 -2.53
N ALA A 67 -9.49 4.59 -1.36
CA ALA A 67 -8.64 5.24 -0.37
C ALA A 67 -7.47 4.32 0.03
N THR A 68 -6.35 4.93 0.41
CA THR A 68 -5.06 4.27 0.64
C THR A 68 -5.15 3.04 1.56
N GLU A 69 -5.77 3.12 2.73
CA GLU A 69 -5.75 2.05 3.73
C GLU A 69 -6.72 0.92 3.33
N VAL A 70 -7.78 1.29 2.63
CA VAL A 70 -8.77 0.35 2.08
C VAL A 70 -8.12 -0.52 1.01
N ASN A 71 -7.42 0.11 0.07
CA ASN A 71 -6.75 -0.58 -1.03
C ASN A 71 -5.46 -1.25 -0.57
N GLY A 72 -4.71 -0.66 0.37
CA GLY A 72 -3.54 -1.28 0.98
C GLY A 72 -3.87 -2.59 1.69
N THR A 73 -4.97 -2.64 2.45
CA THR A 73 -5.41 -3.92 3.05
C THR A 73 -5.96 -4.91 2.03
N ALA A 74 -6.60 -4.44 0.96
CA ALA A 74 -6.99 -5.31 -0.15
C ALA A 74 -5.76 -5.92 -0.85
N LEU A 75 -4.72 -5.12 -1.12
CA LEU A 75 -3.44 -5.59 -1.65
C LEU A 75 -2.74 -6.57 -0.69
N ALA A 76 -2.78 -6.29 0.62
CA ALA A 76 -2.15 -7.13 1.62
C ALA A 76 -2.82 -8.51 1.76
N THR A 77 -4.12 -8.62 1.53
CA THR A 77 -4.92 -9.82 1.86
C THR A 77 -5.60 -10.50 0.66
N GLY A 78 -5.63 -9.84 -0.50
CA GLY A 78 -6.37 -10.30 -1.68
C GLY A 78 -7.90 -10.23 -1.53
N ALA A 79 -8.43 -9.47 -0.56
CA ALA A 79 -9.84 -9.47 -0.22
C ALA A 79 -10.48 -8.08 -0.21
N HIS A 80 -11.79 -8.02 -0.47
CA HIS A 80 -12.54 -6.76 -0.41
C HIS A 80 -12.68 -6.22 1.03
N PRO A 81 -12.92 -4.91 1.21
CA PRO A 81 -13.01 -4.25 2.52
C PRO A 81 -14.01 -4.89 3.51
N ALA A 82 -15.12 -5.40 2.99
CA ALA A 82 -16.10 -6.15 3.78
C ALA A 82 -15.49 -7.35 4.53
N HIS A 83 -14.44 -7.95 3.95
CA HIS A 83 -13.70 -9.08 4.50
C HIS A 83 -12.44 -8.65 5.23
N THR A 84 -11.71 -7.61 4.79
CA THR A 84 -10.49 -7.16 5.49
C THR A 84 -10.81 -6.54 6.86
N GLY A 85 -11.94 -5.82 6.95
CA GLY A 85 -12.37 -5.10 8.14
C GLY A 85 -11.84 -3.66 8.25
N ILE A 86 -11.15 -3.15 7.22
CA ILE A 86 -10.78 -1.74 7.08
C ILE A 86 -11.61 -1.16 5.94
N MET A 87 -12.50 -0.22 6.26
CA MET A 87 -13.48 0.34 5.33
C MET A 87 -13.12 1.76 4.89
N ALA A 88 -12.23 2.44 5.61
CA ALA A 88 -11.79 3.80 5.30
C ALA A 88 -10.44 4.12 5.97
N ASN A 89 -9.75 5.18 5.51
CA ASN A 89 -8.49 5.63 6.13
C ASN A 89 -8.71 6.07 7.58
N LYS A 90 -9.82 6.77 7.83
CA LYS A 90 -10.27 7.22 9.14
C LYS A 90 -11.63 6.63 9.49
N GLU A 91 -11.72 6.02 10.65
CA GLU A 91 -12.95 5.37 11.13
C GLU A 91 -13.34 5.87 12.52
N TYR A 92 -14.61 5.72 12.90
CA TYR A 92 -15.01 5.88 14.29
C TYR A 92 -15.13 4.52 14.96
N ARG A 93 -14.15 4.22 15.82
CA ARG A 93 -14.11 2.99 16.62
C ARG A 93 -14.14 3.36 18.10
N PRO A 94 -15.32 3.50 18.73
CA PRO A 94 -15.44 4.04 20.09
C PRO A 94 -14.77 3.19 21.18
N ARG A 95 -14.48 1.91 20.90
CA ARG A 95 -13.70 1.05 21.80
C ARG A 95 -12.19 1.33 21.76
N ILE A 96 -11.72 2.10 20.80
CA ILE A 96 -10.32 2.54 20.65
C ILE A 96 -10.21 4.00 21.05
N ASP A 97 -11.01 4.87 20.42
CA ASP A 97 -11.15 6.28 20.78
C ASP A 97 -12.62 6.69 20.68
N MET A 98 -13.22 7.03 21.82
CA MET A 98 -14.64 7.40 21.91
C MET A 98 -14.91 8.84 21.45
N LEU A 99 -13.88 9.69 21.42
CA LEU A 99 -14.03 11.13 21.22
C LEU A 99 -13.84 11.56 19.77
N LYS A 100 -13.08 10.81 18.97
CA LYS A 100 -12.76 11.21 17.60
C LYS A 100 -12.55 10.02 16.67
N ALA A 101 -12.42 10.32 15.38
CA ALA A 101 -11.99 9.34 14.40
C ALA A 101 -10.52 8.95 14.61
N ILE A 102 -10.23 7.70 14.31
CA ILE A 102 -8.90 7.08 14.37
C ILE A 102 -8.32 6.94 12.96
N GLY A 103 -7.01 7.13 12.78
CA GLY A 103 -6.31 6.67 11.57
C GLY A 103 -6.12 5.16 11.65
N THR A 104 -6.64 4.42 10.68
CA THR A 104 -6.70 2.95 10.70
C THR A 104 -5.33 2.28 10.61
N GLU A 105 -4.34 3.00 10.09
CA GLU A 105 -2.93 2.64 9.92
C GLU A 105 -2.04 3.05 11.10
N SER A 106 -2.52 3.94 11.98
CA SER A 106 -1.72 4.42 13.11
C SER A 106 -1.31 3.27 14.06
N SER A 107 -0.08 3.31 14.57
CA SER A 107 0.46 2.27 15.45
C SER A 107 -0.45 2.04 16.66
N GLU A 108 -0.90 3.12 17.29
CA GLU A 108 -1.76 3.09 18.47
C GLU A 108 -3.08 2.38 18.18
N THR A 109 -3.68 2.67 17.03
CA THR A 109 -4.91 2.05 16.56
C THR A 109 -4.71 0.58 16.26
N VAL A 110 -3.69 0.23 15.49
CA VAL A 110 -3.39 -1.17 15.13
C VAL A 110 -3.18 -1.99 16.40
N ARG A 111 -2.42 -1.47 17.39
CA ARG A 111 -2.19 -2.16 18.68
C ARG A 111 -3.44 -2.25 19.54
N ALA A 112 -4.26 -1.20 19.62
CA ALA A 112 -5.54 -1.28 20.32
C ALA A 112 -6.48 -2.29 19.64
N GLY A 113 -6.55 -2.26 18.31
CA GLY A 113 -7.32 -3.16 17.48
C GLY A 113 -6.93 -4.62 17.66
N ASP A 114 -5.64 -4.93 17.58
CA ASP A 114 -5.14 -6.31 17.79
C ASP A 114 -5.44 -6.78 19.22
N ARG A 115 -5.26 -5.94 20.24
CA ARG A 115 -5.63 -6.30 21.64
C ARG A 115 -7.12 -6.61 21.77
N LEU A 116 -7.99 -5.79 21.18
CA LEU A 116 -9.44 -5.96 21.25
C LEU A 116 -9.94 -7.19 20.47
N THR A 117 -9.21 -7.60 19.43
CA THR A 117 -9.62 -8.66 18.50
C THR A 117 -8.80 -9.95 18.62
N LYS A 118 -7.83 -9.99 19.56
CA LYS A 118 -6.86 -11.09 19.73
C LYS A 118 -6.01 -11.33 18.47
N GLY A 119 -5.38 -10.27 17.97
CA GLY A 119 -4.49 -10.28 16.81
C GLY A 119 -5.19 -10.23 15.45
N ARG A 120 -6.50 -10.03 15.43
CA ARG A 120 -7.33 -10.02 14.21
C ARG A 120 -7.86 -8.62 13.89
N TYR A 121 -6.99 -7.61 14.00
CA TYR A 121 -7.35 -6.26 13.60
C TYR A 121 -7.73 -6.22 12.12
N LEU A 122 -6.90 -6.87 11.28
CA LEU A 122 -7.33 -7.38 9.98
C LEU A 122 -7.95 -8.76 10.19
N LYS A 123 -9.09 -9.02 9.54
CA LYS A 123 -9.82 -10.29 9.73
C LYS A 123 -9.23 -11.46 8.93
N LEU A 124 -8.31 -11.17 8.01
CA LEU A 124 -7.62 -12.15 7.16
C LEU A 124 -6.12 -11.98 7.32
N PRO A 125 -5.33 -13.07 7.19
CA PRO A 125 -3.88 -12.97 7.18
C PRO A 125 -3.40 -12.22 5.94
N THR A 126 -2.32 -11.46 6.09
CA THR A 126 -1.65 -10.83 4.94
C THR A 126 -0.75 -11.81 4.21
N ILE A 127 -0.36 -11.49 2.98
CA ILE A 127 0.66 -12.27 2.25
C ILE A 127 1.97 -12.41 3.04
N ALA A 128 2.36 -11.38 3.79
CA ALA A 128 3.55 -11.44 4.64
C ALA A 128 3.36 -12.43 5.79
N GLU A 129 2.21 -12.41 6.46
CA GLU A 129 1.89 -13.34 7.55
C GLU A 129 1.85 -14.80 7.04
N ILE A 130 1.30 -15.03 5.85
CA ILE A 130 1.26 -16.36 5.20
C ILE A 130 2.67 -16.84 4.86
N LEU A 131 3.48 -16.00 4.21
CA LEU A 131 4.84 -16.40 3.83
C LEU A 131 5.73 -16.66 5.05
N GLN A 132 5.62 -15.83 6.08
CA GLN A 132 6.35 -16.00 7.32
C GLN A 132 5.92 -17.26 8.09
N SER A 133 4.63 -17.65 8.04
CA SER A 133 4.20 -18.93 8.65
C SER A 133 4.82 -20.14 7.97
N ASP A 134 5.19 -20.01 6.70
CA ASP A 134 5.84 -21.06 5.90
C ASP A 134 7.37 -20.95 5.92
N GLY A 135 7.93 -20.09 6.78
CA GLY A 135 9.37 -19.94 6.97
C GLY A 135 10.07 -19.08 5.91
N TYR A 136 9.32 -18.39 5.05
CA TYR A 136 9.88 -17.49 4.05
C TYR A 136 10.12 -16.09 4.60
N SER A 137 11.23 -15.49 4.18
CA SER A 137 11.57 -14.12 4.55
C SER A 137 10.82 -13.09 3.71
N THR A 138 10.50 -11.95 4.33
CA THR A 138 9.80 -10.82 3.71
C THR A 138 10.47 -9.48 4.09
N ALA A 139 10.38 -8.48 3.21
CA ALA A 139 10.80 -7.11 3.53
C ALA A 139 9.80 -6.08 3.00
N ILE A 140 9.39 -5.14 3.85
CA ILE A 140 8.42 -4.12 3.47
C ILE A 140 9.00 -2.75 3.83
N ALA A 141 9.02 -1.81 2.90
CA ALA A 141 9.46 -0.45 3.16
C ALA A 141 8.45 0.52 2.60
N GLY A 142 7.87 1.37 3.44
CA GLY A 142 6.88 2.35 3.04
C GLY A 142 7.08 3.70 3.67
N THR A 143 6.91 4.75 2.86
CA THR A 143 6.97 6.14 3.32
C THR A 143 5.67 6.55 4.03
N LYS A 144 4.55 5.83 3.81
CA LYS A 144 3.25 6.01 4.49
C LYS A 144 2.99 4.91 5.53
N GLY A 145 2.11 5.21 6.48
CA GLY A 145 1.74 4.32 7.59
C GLY A 145 1.04 3.03 7.14
N VAL A 146 0.37 3.02 5.99
CA VAL A 146 -0.32 1.85 5.41
C VAL A 146 0.60 0.64 5.27
N ALA A 147 1.91 0.82 5.09
CA ALA A 147 2.86 -0.27 5.08
C ALA A 147 2.76 -1.15 6.33
N LEU A 148 2.49 -0.56 7.51
CA LEU A 148 2.29 -1.31 8.75
C LEU A 148 1.18 -2.36 8.61
N LEU A 149 0.13 -2.07 7.85
CA LEU A 149 -1.01 -2.97 7.66
C LEU A 149 -0.65 -4.21 6.81
N HIS A 150 0.44 -4.17 6.02
CA HIS A 150 0.90 -5.34 5.26
C HIS A 150 1.61 -6.38 6.14
N ASP A 151 2.18 -5.97 7.27
CA ASP A 151 2.90 -6.87 8.17
C ASP A 151 2.94 -6.31 9.60
N ARG A 152 1.77 -6.30 10.25
CA ARG A 152 1.54 -5.55 11.50
C ARG A 152 2.03 -6.27 12.76
N LYS A 153 2.29 -7.58 12.70
CA LYS A 153 2.57 -8.42 13.86
C LYS A 153 3.72 -7.85 14.68
N GLU A 154 3.50 -7.65 15.98
CA GLU A 154 4.57 -7.27 16.91
C GLU A 154 5.63 -8.38 16.97
N ARG A 155 6.89 -7.95 17.02
CA ARG A 155 8.04 -8.83 16.94
C ARG A 155 9.22 -8.19 17.66
N ASP A 156 10.03 -9.02 18.30
CA ASP A 156 11.27 -8.60 18.95
C ASP A 156 12.44 -8.65 17.97
N GLU A 157 13.63 -8.31 18.48
CA GLU A 157 14.86 -8.29 17.70
C GLU A 157 15.34 -9.65 17.18
N HIS A 158 14.82 -10.75 17.72
CA HIS A 158 15.17 -12.11 17.29
C HIS A 158 14.30 -12.57 16.10
N PHE A 159 13.29 -11.80 15.70
CA PHE A 159 12.43 -12.15 14.58
C PHE A 159 13.16 -11.99 13.23
N GLY A 160 13.63 -13.11 12.68
CA GLY A 160 14.43 -13.12 11.45
C GLY A 160 13.66 -13.14 10.13
N LEU A 161 12.33 -13.38 10.13
CA LEU A 161 11.55 -13.66 8.91
C LEU A 161 10.92 -12.41 8.26
N GLY A 162 10.92 -11.26 8.93
CA GLY A 162 10.20 -10.09 8.41
C GLY A 162 10.71 -8.79 9.00
N LYS A 163 11.14 -7.87 8.12
CA LYS A 163 11.50 -6.50 8.47
C LYS A 163 10.56 -5.54 7.78
N ILE A 164 10.07 -4.56 8.53
CA ILE A 164 9.24 -3.51 7.99
C ILE A 164 9.75 -2.13 8.40
N LEU A 165 9.73 -1.20 7.45
CA LEU A 165 9.83 0.24 7.63
C LEU A 165 8.49 0.86 7.22
N TYR A 166 7.89 1.68 8.10
CA TYR A 166 6.66 2.41 7.85
C TYR A 166 6.81 3.80 8.45
N THR A 167 6.71 4.83 7.60
CA THR A 167 7.06 6.22 7.94
C THR A 167 8.51 6.35 8.43
N ASP A 168 8.68 6.51 9.73
CA ASP A 168 9.91 6.78 10.48
C ASP A 168 10.08 5.75 11.62
N LYS A 169 9.44 4.58 11.47
CA LYS A 169 9.44 3.49 12.45
C LYS A 169 9.72 2.17 11.75
N THR A 170 10.23 1.20 12.52
CA THR A 170 10.43 -0.17 12.03
C THR A 170 9.80 -1.22 12.94
N LEU A 171 9.56 -2.41 12.40
CA LEU A 171 9.46 -3.65 13.17
C LEU A 171 10.48 -4.66 12.61
N PRO A 172 11.33 -5.28 13.46
CA PRO A 172 11.53 -4.93 14.86
C PRO A 172 12.06 -3.50 15.04
N THR A 173 11.78 -2.89 16.19
CA THR A 173 12.04 -1.45 16.44
C THR A 173 13.54 -1.12 16.44
N ASN A 174 14.39 -2.08 16.81
CA ASN A 174 15.84 -1.92 16.81
C ASN A 174 16.46 -1.81 15.39
N ALA A 175 15.74 -2.24 14.35
CA ALA A 175 16.21 -2.11 12.97
C ALA A 175 16.40 -0.64 12.54
N TRP A 176 15.64 0.29 13.13
CA TRP A 176 15.73 1.72 12.85
C TRP A 176 17.15 2.27 13.04
N THR A 177 17.81 1.93 14.14
CA THR A 177 19.17 2.40 14.44
C THR A 177 20.15 1.98 13.34
N GLY A 178 20.05 0.74 12.86
CA GLY A 178 20.89 0.25 11.77
C GLY A 178 20.63 0.96 10.44
N LEU A 179 19.36 1.30 10.15
CA LEU A 179 19.02 2.08 8.97
C LEU A 179 19.63 3.49 9.01
N ILE A 180 19.51 4.19 10.13
CA ILE A 180 20.05 5.55 10.29
C ILE A 180 21.58 5.55 10.22
N GLN A 181 22.24 4.56 10.82
CA GLN A 181 23.70 4.40 10.72
C GLN A 181 24.16 4.14 9.27
N SER A 182 23.41 3.35 8.51
CA SER A 182 23.78 2.97 7.14
C SER A 182 23.43 4.04 6.10
N LEU A 183 22.33 4.79 6.29
CA LEU A 183 21.76 5.66 5.26
C LEU A 183 21.84 7.15 5.61
N GLY A 184 22.19 7.48 6.85
CA GLY A 184 22.05 8.82 7.39
C GLY A 184 20.63 9.09 7.91
N PRO A 185 20.37 10.31 8.43
CA PRO A 185 19.10 10.66 9.04
C PRO A 185 17.93 10.54 8.05
N TYR A 186 16.76 10.14 8.56
CA TYR A 186 15.54 10.13 7.77
C TYR A 186 15.16 11.56 7.33
N PRO A 187 14.91 11.82 6.04
CA PRO A 187 14.65 13.17 5.55
C PRO A 187 13.39 13.79 6.16
N LYS A 188 13.41 15.12 6.28
CA LYS A 188 12.19 15.90 6.56
C LYS A 188 11.25 15.83 5.37
N SER A 189 9.94 15.92 5.63
CA SER A 189 8.94 16.01 4.56
C SER A 189 9.18 17.26 3.72
N ALA A 190 9.06 17.13 2.40
CA ALA A 190 9.10 18.21 1.43
C ALA A 190 8.05 17.98 0.35
N GLN A 191 7.82 18.97 -0.52
CA GLN A 191 6.96 18.83 -1.69
C GLN A 191 7.79 19.01 -2.98
N PRO A 192 7.95 17.97 -3.83
CA PRO A 192 7.55 16.57 -3.61
C PRO A 192 8.31 15.92 -2.45
N ASN A 193 7.74 14.86 -1.88
CA ASN A 193 8.30 14.03 -0.82
C ASN A 193 9.38 13.04 -1.32
N ALA A 194 10.05 13.41 -2.42
CA ALA A 194 11.05 12.63 -3.13
C ALA A 194 12.19 12.12 -2.22
N GLY A 195 12.63 12.95 -1.27
CA GLY A 195 13.72 12.58 -0.36
C GLY A 195 13.38 11.40 0.55
N ARG A 196 12.15 11.35 1.07
CA ARG A 196 11.70 10.23 1.92
C ARG A 196 11.47 8.96 1.12
N ASP A 197 10.87 9.08 -0.06
CA ASP A 197 10.67 7.97 -0.99
C ASP A 197 12.01 7.36 -1.43
N GLU A 198 13.00 8.20 -1.76
CA GLU A 198 14.37 7.75 -2.08
C GLU A 198 15.04 7.05 -0.89
N TRP A 199 15.00 7.65 0.29
CA TRP A 199 15.59 7.04 1.49
C TRP A 199 14.94 5.69 1.81
N THR A 200 13.61 5.60 1.71
CA THR A 200 12.83 4.37 1.92
C THR A 200 13.20 3.30 0.88
N THR A 201 13.34 3.68 -0.38
CA THR A 201 13.79 2.78 -1.46
C THR A 201 15.19 2.24 -1.16
N ARG A 202 16.12 3.09 -0.74
CA ARG A 202 17.49 2.69 -0.33
C ARG A 202 17.48 1.76 0.89
N ALA A 203 16.57 1.95 1.84
CA ALA A 203 16.40 1.05 2.98
C ALA A 203 15.99 -0.36 2.54
N LEU A 204 15.05 -0.47 1.59
CA LEU A 204 14.63 -1.75 1.03
C LEU A 204 15.77 -2.45 0.29
N VAL A 205 16.30 -1.80 -0.76
CA VAL A 205 17.24 -2.45 -1.70
C VAL A 205 18.65 -2.62 -1.13
N GLY A 206 18.96 -1.91 -0.05
CA GLY A 206 20.22 -2.00 0.70
C GLY A 206 20.07 -2.81 1.99
N PRO A 207 19.94 -2.18 3.18
CA PRO A 207 19.92 -2.87 4.47
C PRO A 207 18.91 -4.02 4.61
N PHE A 208 17.71 -3.92 4.02
CA PHE A 208 16.73 -5.00 4.12
C PHE A 208 17.04 -6.17 3.18
N TRP A 209 17.69 -5.91 2.05
CA TRP A 209 18.18 -6.94 1.12
C TRP A 209 19.64 -7.34 1.36
N LYS A 210 20.27 -6.92 2.46
CA LYS A 210 21.71 -7.13 2.69
C LYS A 210 22.11 -8.62 2.66
N ASP A 211 21.24 -9.49 3.16
CA ASP A 211 21.46 -10.94 3.27
C ASP A 211 20.83 -11.72 2.10
N GLY A 212 20.40 -11.01 1.04
CA GLY A 212 19.66 -11.55 -0.10
C GLY A 212 18.30 -10.88 -0.27
N VAL A 213 17.75 -10.96 -1.49
CA VAL A 213 16.39 -10.48 -1.78
C VAL A 213 15.40 -11.45 -1.11
N PRO A 214 14.48 -11.00 -0.25
CA PRO A 214 13.48 -11.87 0.37
C PRO A 214 12.53 -12.51 -0.65
N LYS A 215 11.75 -13.51 -0.24
CA LYS A 215 10.74 -14.12 -1.13
C LYS A 215 9.68 -13.14 -1.57
N PHE A 216 9.32 -12.22 -0.69
CA PHE A 216 8.40 -11.13 -0.99
C PHE A 216 8.97 -9.81 -0.47
N SER A 217 9.02 -8.82 -1.36
CA SER A 217 9.33 -7.45 -1.00
C SER A 217 8.22 -6.50 -1.42
N LEU A 218 7.95 -5.49 -0.60
CA LEU A 218 7.04 -4.40 -0.94
C LEU A 218 7.72 -3.04 -0.72
N LEU A 219 7.63 -2.17 -1.72
CA LEU A 219 7.99 -0.76 -1.64
C LEU A 219 6.73 0.09 -1.77
N TRP A 220 6.37 0.88 -0.75
CA TRP A 220 5.26 1.81 -0.81
C TRP A 220 5.77 3.26 -0.86
N LEU A 221 5.70 3.86 -2.03
CA LEU A 221 6.09 5.26 -2.26
C LEU A 221 4.89 6.17 -1.96
N SER A 222 5.15 7.30 -1.30
CA SER A 222 4.11 8.28 -1.00
C SER A 222 3.74 9.16 -2.18
N GLU A 223 4.59 9.20 -3.21
CA GLU A 223 4.34 9.95 -4.43
C GLU A 223 3.76 9.08 -5.57
N PRO A 224 2.87 9.64 -6.41
CA PRO A 224 2.52 11.06 -6.52
C PRO A 224 1.39 11.57 -5.58
N ASP A 225 0.74 10.71 -4.79
CA ASP A 225 -0.39 11.07 -3.93
C ASP A 225 -0.13 12.31 -3.06
N PHE A 226 1.01 12.32 -2.35
CA PHE A 226 1.36 13.39 -1.42
C PHE A 226 1.44 14.77 -2.11
N SER A 227 2.07 14.85 -3.28
CA SER A 227 2.13 16.09 -4.07
C SER A 227 0.79 16.42 -4.72
N GLN A 228 0.04 15.43 -5.21
CA GLN A 228 -1.24 15.67 -5.88
C GLN A 228 -2.33 16.15 -4.93
N HIS A 229 -2.26 15.78 -3.65
CA HIS A 229 -3.16 16.31 -2.63
C HIS A 229 -3.06 17.82 -2.51
N ASP A 230 -1.85 18.39 -2.53
CA ASP A 230 -1.63 19.82 -2.34
C ASP A 230 -1.68 20.64 -3.65
N PHE A 231 -1.22 20.05 -4.77
CA PHE A 231 -1.04 20.79 -6.03
C PHE A 231 -1.94 20.31 -7.19
N GLY A 232 -2.70 19.25 -6.97
CA GLY A 232 -3.52 18.63 -8.00
C GLY A 232 -2.74 17.84 -9.06
N PRO A 233 -3.41 16.90 -9.76
CA PRO A 233 -2.80 16.07 -10.79
C PRO A 233 -2.40 16.93 -12.01
N GLY A 234 -1.20 16.68 -12.54
CA GLY A 234 -0.67 17.38 -13.72
C GLY A 234 0.09 18.68 -13.44
N SER A 235 0.11 19.18 -12.20
CA SER A 235 0.97 20.30 -11.80
C SER A 235 2.46 19.96 -11.97
N GLU A 236 3.33 20.98 -12.07
CA GLU A 236 4.78 20.76 -12.16
C GLU A 236 5.32 19.95 -10.95
N THR A 237 4.81 20.22 -9.75
CA THR A 237 5.14 19.46 -8.54
C THR A 237 4.71 18.00 -8.66
N ALA A 238 3.48 17.72 -9.07
CA ALA A 238 3.02 16.34 -9.28
C ALA A 238 3.79 15.62 -10.41
N GLN A 239 4.18 16.33 -11.48
CA GLN A 239 5.03 15.77 -12.53
C GLN A 239 6.44 15.45 -12.02
N ALA A 240 7.01 16.30 -11.16
CA ALA A 240 8.30 16.03 -10.51
C ALA A 240 8.22 14.83 -9.55
N ALA A 241 7.08 14.67 -8.87
CA ALA A 241 6.77 13.52 -8.02
C ALA A 241 6.71 12.21 -8.82
N LEU A 242 5.98 12.18 -9.95
CA LEU A 242 5.94 11.03 -10.87
C LEU A 242 7.34 10.61 -11.33
N LYS A 243 8.16 11.57 -11.76
CA LYS A 243 9.55 11.32 -12.16
C LYS A 243 10.40 10.80 -11.00
N SER A 244 10.07 11.17 -9.75
CA SER A 244 10.74 10.65 -8.56
C SER A 244 10.39 9.18 -8.30
N SER A 245 9.11 8.83 -8.39
CA SER A 245 8.68 7.44 -8.24
C SER A 245 9.28 6.54 -9.33
N ASP A 246 9.39 7.04 -10.57
CA ASP A 246 10.04 6.32 -11.68
C ASP A 246 11.54 6.07 -11.42
N ARG A 247 12.26 7.06 -10.88
CA ARG A 247 13.67 6.87 -10.47
C ARG A 247 13.81 5.83 -9.36
N ASN A 248 12.86 5.75 -8.43
CA ASN A 248 12.88 4.74 -7.38
C ASN A 248 12.58 3.33 -7.92
N LEU A 249 11.68 3.21 -8.91
CA LEU A 249 11.51 1.95 -9.66
C LEU A 249 12.81 1.55 -10.36
N ALA A 250 13.48 2.47 -11.06
CA ALA A 250 14.77 2.21 -11.68
C ALA A 250 15.81 1.70 -10.67
N ARG A 251 15.90 2.30 -9.47
CA ARG A 251 16.77 1.82 -8.38
C ARG A 251 16.49 0.38 -7.96
N VAL A 252 15.22 -0.02 -7.90
CA VAL A 252 14.83 -1.39 -7.59
C VAL A 252 15.28 -2.35 -8.70
N LEU A 253 15.04 -2.00 -9.96
CA LEU A 253 15.43 -2.82 -11.11
C LEU A 253 16.95 -2.95 -11.22
N ASP A 254 17.68 -1.83 -11.11
CA ASP A 254 19.14 -1.78 -11.16
C ASP A 254 19.77 -2.67 -10.08
N GLU A 255 19.22 -2.65 -8.85
CA GLU A 255 19.74 -3.51 -7.77
C GLU A 255 19.51 -5.00 -8.06
N LEU A 256 18.37 -5.35 -8.65
CA LEU A 256 18.10 -6.73 -9.06
C LEU A 256 19.01 -7.19 -10.20
N ASP A 257 19.29 -6.32 -11.17
CA ASP A 257 20.25 -6.59 -12.24
C ASP A 257 21.66 -6.76 -11.68
N ARG A 258 22.09 -5.87 -10.77
CA ARG A 258 23.39 -5.96 -10.09
C ARG A 258 23.56 -7.28 -9.33
N ARG A 259 22.47 -7.83 -8.81
CA ARG A 259 22.44 -9.13 -8.12
C ARG A 259 22.22 -10.33 -9.05
N SER A 260 22.04 -10.10 -10.36
CA SER A 260 21.68 -11.13 -11.33
C SER A 260 20.37 -11.86 -10.99
N LEU A 261 19.41 -11.14 -10.38
CA LEU A 261 18.11 -11.66 -9.95
C LEU A 261 16.93 -11.16 -10.80
N ARG A 262 17.16 -10.25 -11.76
CA ARG A 262 16.08 -9.68 -12.59
C ARG A 262 15.26 -10.74 -13.33
N GLY A 263 15.92 -11.76 -13.90
CA GLY A 263 15.25 -12.88 -14.60
C GLY A 263 14.60 -13.91 -13.68
N LYS A 264 14.74 -13.75 -12.36
CA LYS A 264 14.18 -14.63 -11.31
C LYS A 264 13.21 -13.90 -10.39
N THR A 265 12.83 -12.67 -10.73
CA THR A 265 12.00 -11.82 -9.89
C THR A 265 10.81 -11.32 -10.69
N ASP A 266 9.60 -11.61 -10.20
CA ASP A 266 8.39 -10.97 -10.70
C ASP A 266 8.27 -9.58 -10.09
N ILE A 267 8.23 -8.55 -10.96
CA ILE A 267 8.05 -7.15 -10.57
C ILE A 267 6.62 -6.75 -10.87
N ILE A 268 5.90 -6.32 -9.85
CA ILE A 268 4.53 -5.83 -9.96
C ILE A 268 4.52 -4.37 -9.54
N VAL A 269 4.16 -3.47 -10.46
CA VAL A 269 3.97 -2.05 -10.15
C VAL A 269 2.48 -1.78 -10.14
N VAL A 270 1.98 -1.20 -9.04
CA VAL A 270 0.55 -0.90 -8.86
C VAL A 270 0.36 0.48 -8.25
N SER A 271 -0.87 0.96 -8.32
CA SER A 271 -1.35 2.04 -7.47
C SER A 271 -2.52 1.53 -6.63
N ASP A 272 -2.67 2.10 -5.44
CA ASP A 272 -3.78 1.84 -4.53
C ASP A 272 -5.07 2.53 -5.01
N HIS A 273 -4.98 3.72 -5.59
CA HIS A 273 -6.09 4.42 -6.22
C HIS A 273 -5.64 5.46 -7.25
N GLY A 274 -6.60 5.98 -8.01
CA GLY A 274 -6.36 7.11 -8.91
C GLY A 274 -6.46 8.46 -8.19
N PHE A 275 -6.71 9.50 -8.98
CA PHE A 275 -6.84 10.87 -8.48
C PHE A 275 -7.88 11.64 -9.28
N SER A 276 -8.44 12.69 -8.70
CA SER A 276 -9.36 13.60 -9.38
C SER A 276 -9.07 15.04 -8.98
N THR A 277 -9.26 15.97 -9.90
CA THR A 277 -9.16 17.41 -9.61
C THR A 277 -10.36 17.82 -8.78
N ILE A 278 -10.11 18.41 -7.62
CA ILE A 278 -11.16 18.92 -6.74
C ILE A 278 -11.34 20.41 -7.01
N THR A 279 -12.54 20.83 -7.38
CA THR A 279 -12.86 22.24 -7.65
C THR A 279 -13.52 22.93 -6.47
N GLN A 280 -14.15 22.17 -5.56
CA GLN A 280 -14.86 22.69 -4.40
C GLN A 280 -14.84 21.65 -3.27
N THR A 281 -14.77 22.13 -2.03
CA THR A 281 -14.92 21.30 -0.83
C THR A 281 -16.12 21.78 -0.02
N ALA A 282 -16.91 20.83 0.49
CA ALA A 282 -18.05 21.12 1.34
C ALA A 282 -17.72 20.81 2.80
N ASP A 283 -17.87 21.80 3.69
CA ASP A 283 -17.77 21.55 5.13
C ASP A 283 -19.09 20.98 5.66
N VAL A 284 -19.21 19.65 5.57
CA VAL A 284 -20.38 18.90 6.03
C VAL A 284 -20.70 19.16 7.50
N ALA A 285 -19.69 19.32 8.36
CA ALA A 285 -19.93 19.58 9.78
C ALA A 285 -20.59 20.96 9.98
N LYS A 286 -20.06 21.99 9.32
CA LYS A 286 -20.64 23.33 9.35
C LYS A 286 -22.04 23.38 8.72
N ALA A 287 -22.27 22.66 7.63
CA ALA A 287 -23.58 22.57 7.00
C ALA A 287 -24.63 21.95 7.94
N LEU A 288 -24.28 20.86 8.62
CA LEU A 288 -25.14 20.21 9.61
C LEU A 288 -25.40 21.12 10.82
N GLN A 289 -24.39 21.82 11.32
CA GLN A 289 -24.54 22.81 12.40
C GLN A 289 -25.49 23.94 12.01
N GLY A 290 -25.38 24.46 10.78
CA GLY A 290 -26.27 25.48 10.25
C GLY A 290 -27.73 25.01 10.14
N ALA A 291 -27.96 23.71 9.96
CA ALA A 291 -29.28 23.09 9.98
C ALA A 291 -29.80 22.71 11.38
N GLY A 292 -29.06 23.05 12.44
CA GLY A 292 -29.45 22.80 13.83
C GLY A 292 -29.03 21.44 14.40
N PHE A 293 -28.21 20.65 13.69
CA PHE A 293 -27.69 19.39 14.20
C PHE A 293 -26.47 19.60 15.10
N LYS A 294 -26.31 18.73 16.11
CA LYS A 294 -25.12 18.66 16.96
C LYS A 294 -23.99 17.90 16.26
N ALA A 295 -23.44 18.49 15.20
CA ALA A 295 -22.35 17.90 14.44
C ALA A 295 -20.98 18.41 14.90
N ALA A 296 -19.99 17.51 14.98
CA ALA A 296 -18.61 17.83 15.31
C ALA A 296 -17.64 16.91 14.56
N ARG A 297 -16.35 17.28 14.52
CA ARG A 297 -15.27 16.42 14.00
C ARG A 297 -14.52 15.68 15.10
N GLU A 298 -14.71 16.14 16.34
CA GLU A 298 -14.27 15.52 17.57
C GLU A 298 -15.24 15.94 18.69
N PHE A 299 -15.41 15.10 19.70
CA PHE A 299 -16.21 15.36 20.88
C PHE A 299 -15.33 15.84 22.03
N LYS A 300 -15.86 16.75 22.85
CA LYS A 300 -15.19 17.23 24.08
C LYS A 300 -15.40 16.32 25.30
N GLY A 301 -16.32 15.36 25.18
CA GLY A 301 -16.68 14.38 26.20
C GLY A 301 -17.48 13.25 25.57
N PRO A 302 -17.92 12.25 26.36
CA PRO A 302 -18.70 11.13 25.83
C PRO A 302 -19.92 11.60 25.02
N PRO A 303 -20.09 11.16 23.77
CA PRO A 303 -21.17 11.64 22.91
C PRO A 303 -22.54 11.14 23.38
N SER A 304 -23.55 11.96 23.12
CA SER A 304 -24.97 11.63 23.31
C SER A 304 -25.57 10.99 22.05
N LYS A 305 -26.73 10.34 22.20
CA LYS A 305 -27.43 9.62 21.10
C LYS A 305 -27.68 10.45 19.83
N ASN A 306 -27.80 11.78 19.96
CA ASN A 306 -28.12 12.68 18.85
C ASN A 306 -26.91 13.48 18.33
N ASP A 307 -25.71 13.20 18.85
CA ASP A 307 -24.50 13.84 18.37
C ASP A 307 -24.03 13.17 17.08
N ILE A 308 -23.57 13.99 16.13
CA ILE A 308 -23.11 13.53 14.81
C ILE A 308 -21.60 13.75 14.72
N LEU A 309 -20.85 12.66 14.52
CA LEU A 309 -19.43 12.75 14.19
C LEU A 309 -19.26 12.79 12.67
N VAL A 310 -18.59 13.82 12.16
CA VAL A 310 -18.30 13.99 10.74
C VAL A 310 -16.84 13.63 10.49
N ILE A 311 -16.62 12.55 9.76
CA ILE A 311 -15.29 12.00 9.46
C ILE A 311 -14.97 12.22 7.98
N SER A 312 -13.86 12.88 7.70
CA SER A 312 -13.36 13.01 6.33
C SER A 312 -12.42 11.84 6.00
N ASN A 313 -12.59 11.25 4.82
CA ASN A 313 -11.86 10.06 4.36
C ASN A 313 -11.10 10.29 3.04
N GLY A 314 -10.60 11.51 2.86
CA GLY A 314 -9.83 11.91 1.69
C GLY A 314 -10.43 13.12 0.98
N GLY A 315 -9.69 13.57 -0.03
CA GLY A 315 -9.93 14.78 -0.81
C GLY A 315 -8.60 15.50 -1.09
N ALA A 316 -8.39 15.92 -2.33
CA ALA A 316 -7.31 16.85 -2.70
C ALA A 316 -7.75 18.30 -2.51
N THR A 317 -6.81 19.22 -2.37
CA THR A 317 -7.09 20.65 -2.20
C THR A 317 -7.06 21.40 -3.52
N LEU A 318 -7.64 22.60 -3.44
CA LEU A 318 -7.17 23.81 -4.12
C LEU A 318 -6.05 24.44 -3.30
#